data_AF-A0A9E7F7K6-F1
#
_entry.id   AF-A0A9E7F7K6-F1
#
_cell.length_a   1.000
_cell.length_b   1.000
_cell.length_c   1.000
_cell.angle_alpha   90.00
_cell.angle_beta   90.00
_cell.angle_gamma   90.00
#
_symmetry.space_group_name_H-M   'P 1'
#
loop_
_entity.id
_entity.type
_entity.pdbx_description
1 polymer ?
#
loop_
_entity_poly.entity_id
_entity_poly.type
_entity_poly.pdbx_seq_one_letter_code
_entity_poly.pdbx_strand_id
1 'polypeptide(L)'
;MPATNDVFTLTAEEEEEACTRALQLSCGAVLPMVLKVAIELGLLQIIVKAGPATPLSSEEIAAQLPSEHPESAAAWVDRILRLLAANKIVGCIVEAGADDRRSRKYCKAPICKYLTENEDGSLANLLLMHHDNVFLDLCNSVDTPGRLLFLLLWQDILSLLCLLLRCLLSIQASTK
;
A
#
# COMPACT_ATOMS: atom_id res chain seq x y z
N MET A 1 31.20 12.86 -43.43
CA MET A 1 30.81 13.16 -42.03
C MET A 1 29.91 12.03 -41.57
N PRO A 2 30.36 11.11 -40.70
CA PRO A 2 29.47 10.10 -40.16
C PRO A 2 28.61 10.74 -39.08
N ALA A 3 27.29 10.60 -39.21
CA ALA A 3 26.34 10.96 -38.16
C ALA A 3 26.68 10.12 -36.92
N THR A 4 26.94 10.80 -35.81
CA THR A 4 27.00 10.20 -34.49
C THR A 4 25.62 9.65 -34.18
N ASN A 5 25.45 8.34 -34.37
CA ASN A 5 24.38 7.61 -33.72
C ASN A 5 24.74 7.62 -32.23
N ASP A 6 24.29 8.65 -31.51
CA ASP A 6 24.20 8.63 -30.06
C ASP A 6 23.13 7.60 -29.71
N VAL A 7 23.51 6.33 -29.84
CA VAL A 7 22.82 5.23 -29.20
C VAL A 7 23.02 5.48 -27.73
N PHE A 8 21.97 5.96 -27.06
CA PHE A 8 21.88 5.96 -25.61
C PHE A 8 21.77 4.50 -25.15
N THR A 9 22.87 3.75 -25.27
CA THR A 9 22.98 2.40 -24.71
C THR A 9 23.08 2.59 -23.20
N LEU A 10 21.95 2.37 -22.54
CA LEU A 10 21.89 2.24 -21.09
C LEU A 10 22.75 1.07 -20.65
N THR A 11 23.44 1.22 -19.53
CA THR A 11 23.99 0.09 -18.80
C THR A 11 22.86 -0.74 -18.20
N ALA A 12 23.12 -2.01 -17.87
CA ALA A 12 22.12 -2.89 -17.28
C ALA A 12 21.54 -2.33 -15.96
N GLU A 13 22.38 -1.65 -15.16
CA GLU A 13 21.96 -1.01 -13.91
C GLU A 13 21.04 0.19 -14.17
N GLU A 14 21.36 1.04 -15.15
CA GLU A 14 20.52 2.19 -15.50
C GLU A 14 19.18 1.76 -16.11
N GLU A 15 19.15 0.67 -16.88
CA GLU A 15 17.92 0.09 -17.41
C GLU A 15 17.04 -0.48 -16.28
N GLU A 16 17.63 -1.18 -15.30
CA GLU A 16 16.92 -1.68 -14.12
C GLU A 16 16.34 -0.54 -13.26
N GLU A 17 17.10 0.52 -13.03
CA GLU A 17 16.64 1.70 -12.29
C GLU A 17 15.50 2.41 -13.04
N ALA A 18 15.66 2.64 -14.35
CA ALA A 18 14.64 3.26 -15.18
C ALA A 18 13.35 2.43 -15.21
N CYS A 19 13.45 1.10 -15.33
CA CYS A 19 12.32 0.19 -15.28
C CYS A 19 11.61 0.25 -13.92
N THR A 20 12.38 0.22 -12.82
CA THR A 20 11.84 0.32 -11.46
C THR A 20 11.12 1.65 -11.24
N ARG A 21 11.68 2.75 -11.74
CA ARG A 21 11.07 4.07 -11.66
C ARG A 21 9.79 4.18 -12.47
N ALA A 22 9.78 3.66 -13.70
CA ALA A 22 8.59 3.62 -14.55
C ALA A 22 7.46 2.80 -13.90
N LEU A 23 7.80 1.68 -13.26
CA LEU A 23 6.87 0.84 -12.53
C LEU A 23 6.29 1.56 -11.29
N GLN A 24 7.13 2.24 -10.50
CA GLN A 24 6.69 3.05 -9.36
C GLN A 24 5.72 4.15 -9.78
N LEU A 25 6.00 4.85 -10.89
CA LEU A 25 5.11 5.90 -11.42
C LEU A 25 3.79 5.31 -11.93
N SER A 26 3.85 4.18 -12.64
CA SER A 26 2.66 3.49 -13.17
C SER A 26 1.74 3.01 -12.06
N CYS A 27 2.30 2.62 -10.91
CA CYS A 27 1.57 2.18 -9.72
C CYS A 27 1.43 3.27 -8.65
N GLY A 28 1.73 4.53 -8.96
CA GLY A 28 1.82 5.61 -7.97
C GLY A 28 0.51 5.88 -7.22
N ALA A 29 -0.63 5.59 -7.84
CA ALA A 29 -1.95 5.74 -7.22
C ALA A 29 -2.28 4.62 -6.22
N VAL A 30 -1.55 3.50 -6.20
CA VAL A 30 -1.93 2.34 -5.38
C VAL A 30 -1.77 2.62 -3.89
N LEU A 31 -0.62 3.14 -3.49
CA LEU A 31 -0.32 3.44 -2.11
C LEU A 31 -1.33 4.41 -1.47
N PRO A 32 -1.62 5.59 -2.06
CA PRO A 32 -2.58 6.52 -1.47
C PRO A 32 -4.00 5.94 -1.40
N MET A 33 -4.40 5.11 -2.37
CA MET A 33 -5.72 4.48 -2.36
C MET A 33 -5.85 3.39 -1.29
N VAL A 34 -4.82 2.55 -1.11
CA VAL A 34 -4.80 1.58 0.00
C VAL A 34 -4.79 2.30 1.35
N LEU A 35 -4.07 3.42 1.44
CA LEU A 35 -4.06 4.25 2.64
C LEU A 35 -5.43 4.88 2.92
N LYS A 36 -6.13 5.37 1.90
CA LYS A 36 -7.52 5.85 2.01
C LYS A 36 -8.42 4.77 2.62
N VAL A 37 -8.40 3.56 2.06
CA VAL A 37 -9.20 2.43 2.56
C VAL A 37 -8.84 2.09 4.01
N ALA A 38 -7.56 2.10 4.36
CA ALA A 38 -7.11 1.83 5.73
C ALA A 38 -7.58 2.89 6.74
N ILE A 39 -7.70 4.16 6.31
CA ILE A 39 -8.24 5.26 7.12
C ILE A 39 -9.76 5.10 7.28
N GLU A 40 -10.48 4.88 6.18
CA GLU A 40 -11.95 4.70 6.18
C GLU A 40 -12.40 3.53 7.04
N LEU A 41 -11.63 2.44 7.04
CA LEU A 41 -11.86 1.26 7.88
C LEU A 41 -11.35 1.40 9.32
N GLY A 42 -10.69 2.52 9.65
CA GLY A 42 -10.17 2.76 11.00
C GLY A 42 -8.99 1.87 11.41
N LEU A 43 -8.32 1.19 10.46
CA LEU A 43 -7.23 0.26 10.75
C LEU A 43 -6.07 0.96 11.49
N LEU A 44 -5.73 2.17 11.05
CA LEU A 44 -4.66 2.95 11.68
C LEU A 44 -5.04 3.35 13.11
N GLN A 45 -6.32 3.66 13.37
CA GLN A 45 -6.79 4.02 14.70
C GLN A 45 -6.72 2.83 15.65
N ILE A 46 -7.06 1.62 15.19
CA ILE A 46 -6.93 0.38 15.98
C ILE A 46 -5.47 0.17 16.40
N ILE A 47 -4.54 0.27 15.45
CA ILE A 47 -3.09 0.11 15.72
C ILE A 47 -2.57 1.20 16.66
N VAL A 48 -3.00 2.45 16.48
CA VAL A 48 -2.59 3.55 17.36
C VAL A 48 -3.12 3.37 18.78
N LYS A 49 -4.36 2.89 18.94
CA LYS A 49 -4.99 2.63 20.25
C LYS A 49 -4.31 1.49 21.01
N ALA A 50 -3.83 0.46 20.33
CA ALA A 50 -3.08 -0.64 20.95
C ALA A 50 -1.73 -0.19 21.53
N GLY A 51 -1.14 0.87 20.96
CA GLY A 51 0.12 1.44 21.44
C GLY A 51 1.37 0.71 20.92
N PRO A 52 2.56 1.30 21.14
CA PRO A 52 3.81 0.79 20.56
C PRO A 52 4.30 -0.53 21.18
N ALA A 53 3.86 -0.87 22.39
CA ALA A 53 4.30 -2.06 23.12
C ALA A 53 3.48 -3.32 22.79
N THR A 54 2.37 -3.17 22.04
CA THR A 54 1.42 -4.27 21.79
C THR A 54 1.19 -4.39 20.28
N PRO A 55 2.10 -5.06 19.55
CA PRO A 55 1.91 -5.32 18.13
C PRO A 55 0.74 -6.30 17.95
N LEU A 56 -0.18 -5.99 17.04
CA LEU A 56 -1.42 -6.75 16.82
C LEU A 56 -1.32 -7.65 15.57
N SER A 57 -1.91 -8.84 15.62
CA SER A 57 -2.07 -9.69 14.44
C SER A 57 -3.21 -9.17 13.53
N SER A 58 -3.25 -9.64 12.28
CA SER A 58 -4.36 -9.32 11.36
C SER A 58 -5.71 -9.79 11.87
N GLU A 59 -5.75 -10.90 12.59
CA GLU A 59 -6.96 -11.48 13.19
C GLU A 59 -7.47 -10.59 14.34
N GLU A 60 -6.56 -10.12 15.20
CA GLU A 60 -6.91 -9.21 16.32
C GLU A 60 -7.43 -7.86 15.82
N ILE A 61 -6.89 -7.35 14.71
CA ILE A 61 -7.37 -6.13 14.06
C ILE A 61 -8.73 -6.38 13.40
N ALA A 62 -8.88 -7.49 12.66
CA ALA A 62 -10.11 -7.84 11.98
C ALA A 62 -11.28 -8.08 12.95
N ALA A 63 -11.02 -8.64 14.14
CA ALA A 63 -12.02 -8.87 15.17
C ALA A 63 -12.60 -7.56 15.76
N GLN A 64 -11.90 -6.44 15.62
CA GLN A 64 -12.36 -5.11 16.07
C GLN A 64 -13.17 -4.37 15.00
N LEU A 65 -13.23 -4.91 13.78
CA LEU A 65 -14.03 -4.32 12.70
C LEU A 65 -15.49 -4.76 12.81
N PRO A 66 -16.44 -3.90 12.41
CA PRO A 66 -17.84 -4.27 12.28
C PRO A 66 -18.03 -5.16 11.03
N SER A 67 -17.59 -6.42 11.09
CA SER A 67 -17.70 -7.38 9.98
C SER A 67 -18.42 -8.66 10.41
N GLU A 68 -19.29 -9.17 9.53
CA GLU A 68 -20.02 -10.44 9.76
C GLU A 68 -19.12 -11.68 9.59
N HIS A 69 -17.94 -11.53 8.97
CA HIS A 69 -17.02 -12.63 8.66
C HIS A 69 -15.56 -12.28 9.03
N PRO A 70 -15.18 -12.41 10.32
CA PRO A 70 -13.85 -12.01 10.80
C PRO A 70 -12.68 -12.79 10.17
N GLU A 71 -12.89 -14.08 9.84
CA GLU A 71 -11.84 -14.92 9.24
C GLU A 71 -11.47 -14.47 7.82
N SER A 72 -12.47 -14.12 7.00
CA SER A 72 -12.21 -13.56 5.66
C SER A 72 -11.68 -12.13 5.75
N ALA A 73 -12.00 -11.42 6.85
CA ALA A 73 -11.50 -10.08 7.11
C ALA A 73 -9.99 -10.03 7.40
N ALA A 74 -9.49 -10.96 8.21
CA ALA A 74 -8.06 -11.04 8.54
C ALA A 74 -7.17 -11.10 7.29
N ALA A 75 -7.58 -11.84 6.26
CA ALA A 75 -6.79 -12.01 5.05
C ALA A 75 -6.62 -10.72 4.23
N TRP A 76 -7.66 -9.89 4.09
CA TRP A 76 -7.53 -8.62 3.37
C TRP A 76 -6.91 -7.53 4.25
N VAL A 77 -7.11 -7.57 5.57
CA VAL A 77 -6.43 -6.67 6.54
C VAL A 77 -4.92 -6.88 6.47
N ASP A 78 -4.42 -8.13 6.52
CA ASP A 78 -2.99 -8.43 6.38
C ASP A 78 -2.44 -7.92 5.04
N ARG A 79 -3.19 -8.06 3.93
CA ARG A 79 -2.76 -7.53 2.62
C ARG A 79 -2.60 -6.02 2.62
N ILE A 80 -3.57 -5.28 3.15
CA ILE A 80 -3.52 -3.82 3.27
C ILE A 80 -2.33 -3.40 4.14
N LEU A 81 -2.24 -3.94 5.36
CA LEU A 81 -1.22 -3.55 6.31
C LEU A 81 0.19 -3.95 5.86
N ARG A 82 0.33 -5.04 5.10
CA ARG A 82 1.62 -5.43 4.51
C ARG A 82 2.11 -4.41 3.48
N LEU A 83 1.22 -3.87 2.64
CA LEU A 83 1.59 -2.81 1.69
C LEU A 83 1.99 -1.53 2.43
N LEU A 84 1.22 -1.15 3.45
CA LEU A 84 1.54 0.01 4.29
C LEU A 84 2.87 -0.17 5.04
N ALA A 85 3.17 -1.39 5.50
CA ALA A 85 4.43 -1.70 6.17
C ALA A 85 5.64 -1.64 5.23
N ALA A 86 5.49 -2.10 3.98
CA ALA A 86 6.52 -1.98 2.96
C ALA A 86 6.90 -0.51 2.69
N ASN A 87 5.93 0.40 2.85
CA ASN A 87 6.11 1.85 2.71
C ASN A 87 6.34 2.57 4.06
N LYS A 88 6.65 1.84 5.14
CA LYS A 88 6.94 2.37 6.48
C LYS A 88 5.81 3.22 7.10
N ILE A 89 4.59 3.03 6.63
CA ILE A 89 3.40 3.70 7.18
C ILE A 89 2.95 3.05 8.48
N VAL A 90 3.14 1.74 8.59
CA VAL A 90 2.97 0.96 9.83
C VAL A 90 4.23 0.13 10.08
N GLY A 91 4.48 -0.24 11.33
CA GLY A 91 5.52 -1.22 11.66
C GLY A 91 5.02 -2.64 11.40
N CYS A 92 5.94 -3.55 11.06
CA CYS A 92 5.66 -4.96 10.86
C CYS A 92 6.76 -5.79 11.52
N ILE A 93 6.34 -6.73 12.37
CA ILE A 93 7.20 -7.68 13.06
C ILE A 93 6.83 -9.06 12.55
N VAL A 94 7.82 -9.80 12.07
CA VAL A 94 7.63 -11.17 11.58
C VAL A 94 8.14 -12.11 12.66
N GLU A 95 7.24 -12.92 13.21
CA GLU A 95 7.55 -13.93 14.21
C GLU A 95 7.61 -15.31 13.54
N ALA A 96 8.60 -16.12 13.93
CA ALA A 96 8.67 -17.52 13.51
C ALA A 96 7.71 -18.34 14.40
N GLY A 97 6.65 -18.88 13.81
CA GLY A 97 5.73 -19.78 14.49
C GLY A 97 6.33 -21.18 14.65
N ALA A 98 5.79 -21.93 15.61
CA ALA A 98 6.20 -23.32 15.90
C ALA A 98 6.03 -24.27 14.70
N ASP A 99 5.12 -23.96 13.77
CA ASP A 99 4.76 -24.80 12.61
C ASP A 99 5.46 -24.37 11.31
N ASP A 100 6.62 -23.69 11.37
CA ASP A 100 7.31 -23.06 10.22
C ASP A 100 6.48 -21.96 9.50
N ARG A 101 5.27 -21.69 9.99
CA ARG A 101 4.45 -20.56 9.54
C ARG A 101 4.93 -19.26 10.17
N ARG A 102 5.28 -18.30 9.31
CA ARG A 102 5.62 -16.94 9.73
C ARG A 102 4.34 -16.16 10.03
N SER A 103 4.16 -15.72 11.27
CA SER A 103 3.07 -14.80 11.63
C SER A 103 3.57 -13.36 11.56
N ARG A 104 2.69 -12.43 11.19
CA ARG A 104 3.00 -11.00 11.16
C ARG A 104 2.17 -10.27 12.20
N LYS A 105 2.81 -9.34 12.88
CA LYS A 105 2.13 -8.39 13.76
C LYS A 105 2.46 -6.97 13.35
N TYR A 106 1.51 -6.08 13.54
CA TYR A 106 1.57 -4.70 13.11
C TYR A 106 1.58 -3.76 14.31
N CYS A 107 2.41 -2.74 14.25
CA CYS A 107 2.53 -1.74 15.30
C CYS A 107 2.56 -0.33 14.73
N LYS A 108 2.33 0.64 15.62
CA LYS A 108 2.32 2.06 15.25
C LYS A 108 3.70 2.50 14.74
N ALA A 109 3.71 3.15 13.57
CA ALA A 109 4.87 3.92 13.09
C ALA A 109 4.70 5.42 13.39
N PRO A 110 5.77 6.22 13.37
CA PRO A 110 5.68 7.66 13.68
C PRO A 110 4.67 8.42 12.81
N ILE A 111 4.58 8.08 11.52
CA ILE A 111 3.68 8.73 10.56
C ILE A 111 2.19 8.53 10.91
N CYS A 112 1.83 7.45 11.62
CA CYS A 112 0.45 7.24 12.06
C CYS A 112 -0.07 8.40 12.93
N LYS A 113 0.80 9.15 13.63
CA LYS A 113 0.39 10.34 14.41
C LYS A 113 -0.36 11.33 13.53
N TYR A 114 0.12 11.56 12.30
CA TYR A 114 -0.45 12.55 11.39
C TYR A 114 -1.63 12.02 10.58
N LEU A 115 -1.80 10.69 10.53
CA LEU A 115 -2.83 10.01 9.73
C LEU A 115 -3.99 9.48 10.58
N THR A 116 -4.00 9.80 11.87
CA THR A 116 -5.09 9.46 12.79
C THR A 116 -5.55 10.73 13.51
N GLU A 117 -6.77 10.72 14.04
CA GLU A 117 -7.29 11.83 14.83
C GLU A 117 -6.43 12.02 16.08
N ASN A 118 -6.02 13.26 16.30
CA ASN A 118 -5.22 13.70 17.43
C ASN A 118 -5.67 15.12 17.82
N GLU A 119 -5.19 15.64 18.95
CA GLU A 119 -5.52 16.99 19.44
C GLU A 119 -5.02 18.11 18.51
N ASP A 120 -3.97 17.85 17.73
CA ASP A 120 -3.31 18.79 16.82
C ASP A 120 -3.97 18.85 15.42
N GLY A 121 -4.98 18.01 15.16
CA GLY A 121 -5.57 17.78 13.84
C GLY A 121 -4.88 16.69 13.02
N SER A 122 -5.66 16.03 12.14
CA SER A 122 -5.19 14.94 11.28
C SER A 122 -5.05 15.37 9.82
N LEU A 123 -3.95 14.95 9.17
CA LEU A 123 -3.79 15.04 7.72
C LEU A 123 -4.56 13.94 6.97
N ALA A 124 -5.18 13.00 7.69
CA ALA A 124 -6.05 11.99 7.10
C ALA A 124 -7.16 12.62 6.25
N ASN A 125 -7.81 13.68 6.73
CA ASN A 125 -8.89 14.36 5.99
C ASN A 125 -8.40 14.99 4.68
N LEU A 126 -7.17 15.51 4.65
CA LEU A 126 -6.57 16.05 3.44
C LEU A 126 -6.33 14.93 2.41
N LEU A 127 -5.86 13.77 2.88
CA LEU A 127 -5.68 12.60 2.03
C LEU A 127 -7.03 12.07 1.51
N LEU A 128 -8.05 11.99 2.37
CA LEU A 128 -9.39 11.59 1.96
C LEU A 128 -9.97 12.54 0.91
N MET A 129 -9.78 13.85 1.07
CA MET A 129 -10.23 14.85 0.10
C MET A 129 -9.55 14.70 -1.27
N HIS A 130 -8.22 14.51 -1.30
CA HIS A 130 -7.46 14.33 -2.55
C HIS A 130 -7.79 13.03 -3.30
N HIS A 131 -8.30 12.04 -2.58
CA HIS A 131 -8.61 10.72 -3.15
C HIS A 131 -10.11 10.41 -3.08
N ASP A 132 -10.94 11.42 -2.84
CA ASP A 132 -12.39 11.33 -3.00
C ASP A 132 -12.71 11.18 -4.49
N ASN A 133 -13.72 10.35 -4.78
CA ASN A 133 -14.22 10.16 -6.13
C ASN A 133 -14.61 11.49 -6.78
N VAL A 134 -15.13 12.46 -6.03
CA VAL A 134 -15.47 13.79 -6.59
C VAL A 134 -14.23 14.56 -7.04
N PHE A 135 -13.14 14.51 -6.27
CA PHE A 135 -11.89 15.18 -6.62
C PHE A 135 -11.19 14.46 -7.79
N LEU A 136 -11.17 13.13 -7.76
CA LEU A 136 -10.65 12.33 -8.88
C LEU A 136 -11.49 12.56 -10.14
N ASP A 137 -12.81 12.59 -10.04
CA ASP A 137 -13.74 12.87 -11.15
C ASP A 137 -13.54 14.30 -11.67
N LEU A 138 -13.26 15.29 -10.82
CA LEU A 138 -12.93 16.65 -11.24
C LEU A 138 -11.61 16.67 -12.03
N CYS A 139 -10.54 16.03 -11.53
CA CYS A 139 -9.29 15.89 -12.26
C CYS A 139 -9.46 15.15 -13.60
N ASN A 140 -10.35 14.15 -13.64
CA ASN A 140 -10.69 13.40 -14.85
C ASN A 140 -11.63 14.17 -15.78
N SER A 141 -12.38 15.15 -15.29
CA SER A 141 -13.29 15.97 -16.09
C SER A 141 -12.55 17.04 -16.92
N VAL A 142 -11.29 17.30 -16.58
CA VAL A 142 -10.40 18.14 -17.40
C VAL A 142 -9.92 17.39 -18.66
N ASP A 143 -10.02 16.05 -18.70
CA ASP A 143 -9.71 15.22 -19.88
C ASP A 143 -10.68 14.01 -20.01
N THR A 144 -11.73 14.12 -20.83
CA THR A 144 -12.58 12.98 -21.26
C THR A 144 -11.82 11.95 -22.13
N PRO A 145 -12.25 10.66 -22.28
CA PRO A 145 -13.15 9.79 -21.53
C PRO A 145 -12.44 8.48 -21.09
N GLY A 146 -11.98 8.38 -19.83
CA GLY A 146 -11.21 7.22 -19.32
C GLY A 146 -11.96 6.26 -18.37
N ARG A 147 -13.27 6.44 -18.19
CA ARG A 147 -14.01 5.86 -17.04
C ARG A 147 -14.06 4.32 -17.01
N LEU A 148 -14.07 3.67 -18.18
CA LEU A 148 -14.00 2.21 -18.30
C LEU A 148 -12.56 1.70 -18.21
N LEU A 149 -11.59 2.47 -18.72
CA LEU A 149 -10.18 2.12 -18.60
C LEU A 149 -9.72 2.19 -17.14
N PHE A 150 -10.23 3.13 -16.34
CA PHE A 150 -9.84 3.29 -14.94
C PHE A 150 -10.37 2.16 -14.04
N LEU A 151 -11.58 1.65 -14.30
CA LEU A 151 -12.13 0.49 -13.58
C LEU A 151 -11.46 -0.82 -14.00
N LEU A 152 -11.12 -0.98 -15.28
CA LEU A 152 -10.35 -2.13 -15.78
C LEU A 152 -8.90 -2.08 -15.29
N LEU A 153 -8.26 -0.90 -15.37
CA LEU A 153 -6.97 -0.64 -14.75
C LEU A 153 -7.03 -0.85 -13.25
N TRP A 154 -8.12 -0.59 -12.55
CA TRP A 154 -8.23 -0.89 -11.11
C TRP A 154 -8.17 -2.40 -10.83
N GLN A 155 -8.86 -3.21 -11.65
CA GLN A 155 -8.81 -4.68 -11.57
C GLN A 155 -7.41 -5.22 -11.93
N ASP A 156 -6.78 -4.63 -12.95
CA ASP A 156 -5.43 -4.97 -13.40
C ASP A 156 -4.36 -4.47 -12.44
N ILE A 157 -4.54 -3.32 -11.80
CA ILE A 157 -3.67 -2.74 -10.77
C ILE A 157 -3.77 -3.57 -9.50
N LEU A 158 -4.95 -4.08 -9.12
CA LEU A 158 -5.08 -5.06 -8.03
C LEU A 158 -4.37 -6.38 -8.37
N SER A 159 -4.41 -6.80 -9.64
CA SER A 159 -3.71 -7.99 -10.12
C SER A 159 -2.19 -7.79 -10.20
N LEU A 160 -1.75 -6.61 -10.65
CA LEU A 160 -0.36 -6.16 -10.69
C LEU A 160 0.18 -5.92 -9.27
N LEU A 161 -0.61 -5.39 -8.35
CA LEU A 161 -0.26 -5.29 -6.93
C LEU A 161 -0.09 -6.68 -6.32
N CYS A 162 -0.94 -7.64 -6.68
CA CYS A 162 -0.77 -9.04 -6.28
C CYS A 162 0.49 -9.67 -6.90
N LEU A 163 0.84 -9.34 -8.14
CA LEU A 163 2.06 -9.79 -8.80
C LEU A 163 3.31 -9.11 -8.22
N LEU A 164 3.25 -7.82 -7.90
CA LEU A 164 4.33 -7.05 -7.30
C LEU A 164 4.57 -7.45 -5.85
N LEU A 165 3.51 -7.73 -5.08
CA LEU A 165 3.64 -8.32 -3.76
C LEU A 165 4.25 -9.73 -3.85
N ARG A 166 3.90 -10.54 -4.86
CA ARG A 166 4.58 -11.83 -5.12
C ARG A 166 6.03 -11.64 -5.51
N CYS A 167 6.37 -10.70 -6.39
CA CYS A 167 7.74 -10.41 -6.80
C CYS A 167 8.58 -9.89 -5.62
N LEU A 168 8.07 -8.94 -4.84
CA LEU A 168 8.76 -8.42 -3.65
C LEU A 168 8.96 -9.52 -2.60
N LEU A 169 7.97 -10.39 -2.40
CA LEU A 169 8.12 -11.56 -1.50
C LEU A 169 9.12 -12.59 -2.04
N SER A 170 9.17 -12.81 -3.36
CA SER A 170 10.16 -13.70 -4.00
C SER A 170 11.59 -13.13 -3.92
N ILE A 171 11.76 -11.82 -4.06
CA ILE A 171 13.06 -11.15 -3.92
C ILE A 171 13.54 -11.19 -2.45
N GLN A 172 12.63 -10.99 -1.49
CA GLN A 172 12.94 -11.13 -0.06
C GLN A 172 13.17 -12.59 0.37
N ALA A 173 12.63 -13.58 -0.36
CA ALA A 173 12.86 -15.00 -0.11
C ALA A 173 14.17 -15.51 -0.72
N SER A 174 14.65 -14.90 -1.80
CA SER A 174 15.89 -15.28 -2.49
C SER A 174 17.16 -14.67 -1.89
N THR A 175 17.02 -13.74 -0.94
CA THR A 175 18.14 -13.05 -0.26
C THR A 175 18.42 -13.64 1.14
N LYS A 176 17.98 -14.88 1.39
CA LYS A 176 18.28 -15.63 2.61
C LYS A 176 18.88 -17.00 2.29
#